data_AF-A0A2N2JLQ0-F1
#
_entry.id   AF-A0A2N2JLQ0-F1
#
_cell.length_a   1.000
_cell.length_b   1.000
_cell.length_c   1.000
_cell.angle_alpha   90.00
_cell.angle_beta   90.00
_cell.angle_gamma   90.00
#
_symmetry.space_group_name_H-M   'P 1'
#
loop_
_entity.id
_entity.type
_entity.pdbx_description
1 polymer ?
#
loop_
_entity_poly.entity_id
_entity_poly.type
_entity_poly.pdbx_seq_one_letter_code
_entity_poly.pdbx_strand_id
1 'polypeptide(L)'
;MVMMRLRTTAAVLMIPTLAAFSAACGDSPRGIQSDTVGTDTSGGDTASEDTGGTAPAPNACVGDGDCSGSHCRSGVCVADPPAGAMAFRTDPHDNVPTTDAPDLSCIDQSDAPVTQTTTATLYGAVARFGDGRKTENMLVEVMLADDFDATPCEGISDPTAQRDCFVTGDTVGTVIGSSTSALPPTPSSLPAACEGHEDCPIGYQCTEKSSVEFACTEQFGLYEIADVPLGVPLIIRTTAQSNQTRWHDTWVFNVILYEDQVDDDGRVQYDATIVSDGQWLLTPNTVGLSAGVTDGHGVIGGRVRDCRGTDRDSWPISEVTIGLAAPAVKTVFFNNLEDDTVPLIDRESTNILGRFAALDIAPGWNRIAGAGRVGAEVVSVGSVPVYVFPNALTIVSWPGRLPYWRQH
;
A
#
# COMPACT_ATOMS: atom_id res chain seq x y z
N MET A 1 25.57 21.18 -52.60
CA MET A 1 24.45 20.52 -53.31
C MET A 1 24.73 19.02 -53.26
N VAL A 2 24.31 18.36 -52.17
CA VAL A 2 24.60 16.95 -51.89
C VAL A 2 23.26 16.21 -51.93
N MET A 3 23.10 15.33 -52.92
CA MET A 3 21.94 14.47 -53.12
C MET A 3 22.04 13.26 -52.19
N MET A 4 21.11 13.11 -51.26
CA MET A 4 20.97 11.95 -50.39
C MET A 4 19.87 11.04 -50.96
N ARG A 5 20.22 9.80 -51.33
CA ARG A 5 19.29 8.77 -51.83
C ARG A 5 18.66 8.02 -50.65
N LEU A 6 17.33 8.08 -50.54
CA LEU A 6 16.54 7.16 -49.72
C LEU A 6 16.48 5.79 -50.42
N ARG A 7 16.71 4.71 -49.65
CA ARG A 7 16.32 3.34 -50.03
C ARG A 7 15.23 2.88 -49.06
N THR A 8 14.08 2.54 -49.63
CA THR A 8 12.94 1.93 -48.95
C THR A 8 13.08 0.41 -49.04
N THR A 9 13.06 -0.29 -47.91
CA THR A 9 12.99 -1.76 -47.87
C THR A 9 11.69 -2.14 -47.17
N ALA A 10 10.79 -2.79 -47.91
CA ALA A 10 9.54 -3.34 -47.38
C ALA A 10 9.82 -4.69 -46.71
N ALA A 11 9.34 -4.87 -45.48
CA ALA A 11 9.33 -6.15 -44.79
C ALA A 11 7.93 -6.77 -44.89
N VAL A 12 7.88 -8.01 -45.38
CA VAL A 12 6.68 -8.86 -45.48
C VAL A 12 6.48 -9.56 -44.15
N LEU A 13 5.30 -9.38 -43.54
CA LEU A 13 4.90 -10.05 -42.29
C LEU A 13 4.11 -11.33 -42.62
N MET A 14 4.63 -12.49 -42.21
CA MET A 14 3.88 -13.75 -42.19
C MET A 14 3.22 -13.92 -40.82
N ILE A 15 1.92 -14.20 -40.80
CA ILE A 15 1.14 -14.53 -39.60
C ILE A 15 0.82 -16.03 -39.63
N PRO A 16 1.25 -16.83 -38.64
CA PRO A 16 0.71 -18.17 -38.45
C PRO A 16 -0.54 -18.11 -37.56
N THR A 17 -1.60 -18.77 -38.03
CA THR A 17 -2.86 -18.99 -37.31
C THR A 17 -2.71 -20.18 -36.37
N LEU A 18 -2.87 -19.97 -35.05
CA LEU A 18 -2.98 -21.05 -34.07
C LEU A 18 -4.45 -21.23 -33.66
N ALA A 19 -4.92 -22.46 -33.73
CA ALA A 19 -6.26 -22.88 -33.32
C ALA A 19 -6.33 -23.07 -31.79
N ALA A 20 -7.35 -22.52 -31.15
CA ALA A 20 -7.64 -22.70 -29.73
C ALA A 20 -8.60 -23.87 -29.50
N PHE A 21 -8.22 -24.77 -28.57
CA PHE A 21 -9.11 -25.74 -27.94
C PHE A 21 -9.63 -25.14 -26.64
N SER A 22 -10.95 -25.05 -26.47
CA SER A 22 -11.60 -24.68 -25.22
C SER A 22 -12.01 -25.94 -24.44
N ALA A 23 -11.46 -26.12 -23.24
CA ALA A 23 -11.97 -27.03 -22.23
C ALA A 23 -12.55 -26.17 -21.10
N ALA A 24 -13.84 -26.32 -20.84
CA ALA A 24 -14.55 -25.62 -19.78
C ALA A 24 -14.37 -26.37 -18.45
N CYS A 25 -13.86 -25.69 -17.43
CA CYS A 25 -13.99 -26.06 -16.02
C CYS A 25 -14.65 -24.87 -15.31
N GLY A 26 -15.58 -25.17 -14.39
CA GLY A 26 -16.51 -24.20 -13.83
C GLY A 26 -15.89 -23.23 -12.83
N ASP A 27 -16.25 -21.95 -12.99
CA ASP A 27 -15.92 -20.86 -12.08
C ASP A 27 -16.78 -20.90 -10.82
N SER A 28 -16.13 -20.86 -9.66
CA SER A 28 -16.72 -20.36 -8.41
C SER A 28 -15.98 -19.07 -8.06
N PRO A 29 -16.65 -17.92 -7.99
CA PRO A 29 -15.98 -16.65 -7.73
C PRO A 29 -15.45 -16.63 -6.29
N ARG A 30 -14.13 -16.44 -6.14
CA ARG A 30 -13.47 -16.13 -4.88
C ARG A 30 -13.48 -14.60 -4.70
N GLY A 31 -14.61 -14.06 -4.26
CA GLY A 31 -14.67 -12.66 -3.84
C GLY A 31 -13.97 -12.45 -2.50
N ILE A 32 -13.52 -11.21 -2.24
CA ILE A 32 -13.13 -10.76 -0.91
C ILE A 32 -14.39 -10.85 -0.03
N GLN A 33 -14.53 -11.95 0.72
CA GLN A 33 -15.66 -12.11 1.61
C GLN A 33 -15.40 -11.24 2.85
N SER A 34 -16.15 -10.15 3.00
CA SER A 34 -16.19 -9.40 4.25
C SER A 34 -16.80 -10.30 5.33
N ASP A 35 -15.99 -10.75 6.28
CA ASP A 35 -16.44 -11.56 7.42
C ASP A 35 -17.49 -10.76 8.21
N THR A 36 -18.76 -11.07 7.98
CA THR A 36 -19.86 -10.54 8.80
C THR A 36 -19.88 -11.37 10.07
N VAL A 37 -19.30 -10.87 11.15
CA VAL A 37 -19.30 -11.53 12.45
C VAL A 37 -20.74 -11.60 12.96
N GLY A 38 -21.35 -12.78 12.83
CA GLY A 38 -22.64 -13.08 13.46
C GLY A 38 -22.49 -12.99 14.98
N THR A 39 -23.23 -12.08 15.59
CA THR A 39 -23.30 -11.95 17.04
C THR A 39 -24.10 -13.12 17.59
N ASP A 40 -23.41 -14.17 18.06
CA ASP A 40 -24.04 -15.17 18.93
C ASP A 40 -23.11 -15.64 20.05
N THR A 41 -23.73 -15.74 21.23
CA THR A 41 -23.19 -16.10 22.52
C THR A 41 -22.60 -17.51 22.59
N SER A 42 -21.37 -17.62 23.08
CA SER A 42 -20.79 -18.74 23.84
C SER A 42 -21.16 -20.17 23.39
N GLY A 43 -20.25 -20.81 22.64
CA GLY A 43 -20.26 -22.25 22.42
C GLY A 43 -19.49 -22.58 21.15
N GLY A 44 -18.35 -23.25 21.27
CA GLY A 44 -17.40 -23.41 20.18
C GLY A 44 -17.99 -24.08 18.93
N ASP A 45 -17.82 -23.40 17.80
CA ASP A 45 -17.91 -23.98 16.47
C ASP A 45 -16.63 -23.62 15.70
N THR A 46 -15.85 -24.65 15.39
CA THR A 46 -14.75 -24.61 14.42
C THR A 46 -15.37 -24.51 13.02
N ALA A 47 -15.46 -23.30 12.48
CA ALA A 47 -15.79 -23.10 11.07
C ALA A 47 -14.64 -23.66 10.22
N SER A 48 -14.90 -24.81 9.57
CA SER A 48 -14.04 -25.35 8.53
C SER A 48 -14.29 -24.53 7.26
N GLU A 49 -13.39 -23.60 6.95
CA GLU A 49 -13.30 -22.98 5.63
C GLU A 49 -13.15 -24.07 4.56
N ASP A 50 -13.87 -23.92 3.46
CA ASP A 50 -13.90 -24.86 2.35
C ASP A 50 -12.55 -24.83 1.61
N THR A 51 -11.71 -25.82 1.91
CA THR A 51 -10.32 -25.91 1.47
C THR A 51 -10.24 -26.42 0.03
N GLY A 52 -10.30 -25.47 -0.90
CA GLY A 52 -9.74 -25.64 -2.24
C GLY A 52 -8.22 -25.79 -2.20
N GLY A 53 -7.72 -26.91 -1.69
CA GLY A 53 -6.50 -27.63 -2.11
C GLY A 53 -5.11 -27.01 -1.94
N THR A 54 -4.95 -25.77 -1.47
CA THR A 54 -3.61 -25.22 -1.21
C THR A 54 -3.20 -25.54 0.22
N ALA A 55 -1.99 -26.10 0.41
CA ALA A 55 -1.45 -26.31 1.76
C ALA A 55 -1.47 -24.98 2.53
N PRO A 56 -1.84 -24.96 3.81
CA PRO A 56 -1.88 -23.73 4.60
C PRO A 56 -0.50 -23.05 4.55
N ALA A 57 -0.50 -21.73 4.39
CA ALA A 57 0.73 -20.95 4.34
C ALA A 57 1.56 -21.22 5.61
N PRO A 58 2.90 -21.25 5.52
CA PRO A 58 3.74 -21.84 6.57
C PRO A 58 3.69 -21.11 7.91
N ASN A 59 3.25 -19.84 7.94
CA ASN A 59 3.05 -19.06 9.17
C ASN A 59 1.56 -18.80 9.47
N ALA A 60 0.64 -19.46 8.77
CA ALA A 60 -0.76 -19.46 9.14
C ALA A 60 -0.97 -20.33 10.40
N CYS A 61 -1.90 -19.93 11.26
CA CYS A 61 -2.19 -20.63 12.51
C CYS A 61 -3.69 -20.61 12.81
N VAL A 62 -4.14 -21.60 13.59
CA VAL A 62 -5.48 -21.62 14.19
C VAL A 62 -5.38 -21.30 15.69
N GLY A 63 -4.23 -21.59 16.32
CA GLY A 63 -3.96 -21.20 17.69
C GLY A 63 -2.47 -21.15 18.01
N ASP A 64 -2.14 -20.70 19.23
CA ASP A 64 -0.75 -20.49 19.67
C ASP A 64 0.13 -21.76 19.59
N GLY A 65 -0.47 -22.95 19.64
CA GLY A 65 0.25 -24.21 19.51
C GLY A 65 0.90 -24.44 18.14
N ASP A 66 0.43 -23.74 17.10
CA ASP A 66 1.00 -23.80 15.75
C ASP A 66 2.26 -22.93 15.62
N CYS A 67 2.45 -21.98 16.55
CA CYS A 67 3.46 -20.95 16.48
C CYS A 67 4.68 -21.30 17.34
N SER A 68 5.82 -21.55 16.69
CA SER A 68 7.07 -21.90 17.39
C SER A 68 7.77 -20.66 17.96
N GLY A 69 7.44 -20.29 19.20
CA GLY A 69 8.04 -19.14 19.89
C GLY A 69 7.40 -17.78 19.55
N SER A 70 6.22 -17.82 18.94
CA SER A 70 5.36 -16.69 18.61
C SER A 70 3.93 -17.01 19.04
N HIS A 71 3.00 -16.09 18.82
CA HIS A 71 1.60 -16.31 19.13
C HIS A 71 0.72 -16.15 17.90
N CYS A 72 -0.39 -16.86 17.89
CA CYS A 72 -1.36 -16.75 16.83
C CYS A 72 -2.19 -15.46 17.02
N ARG A 73 -2.15 -14.59 16.02
CA ARG A 73 -2.89 -13.33 15.99
C ARG A 73 -3.64 -13.28 14.66
N SER A 74 -4.96 -13.41 14.74
CA SER A 74 -5.86 -13.35 13.58
C SER A 74 -5.43 -14.27 12.43
N GLY A 75 -5.06 -15.51 12.77
CA GLY A 75 -4.64 -16.52 11.78
C GLY A 75 -3.17 -16.45 11.34
N VAL A 76 -2.36 -15.58 11.95
CA VAL A 76 -0.93 -15.41 11.61
C VAL A 76 -0.05 -15.57 12.84
N CYS A 77 1.05 -16.31 12.74
CA CYS A 77 2.05 -16.36 13.79
C CYS A 77 2.85 -15.04 13.84
N VAL A 78 2.68 -14.28 14.93
CA VAL A 78 3.35 -12.99 15.16
C VAL A 78 4.23 -13.09 16.41
N ALA A 79 5.48 -12.69 16.30
CA ALA A 79 6.40 -12.65 17.44
C ALA A 79 5.93 -11.61 18.47
N ASP A 80 6.14 -11.87 19.76
CA ASP A 80 5.88 -10.87 20.78
C ASP A 80 6.80 -9.65 20.62
N PRO A 81 6.32 -8.43 20.92
CA PRO A 81 7.18 -7.26 20.97
C PRO A 81 8.28 -7.43 22.03
N PRO A 82 9.48 -6.87 21.79
CA PRO A 82 10.62 -7.00 22.71
C PRO A 82 10.24 -6.66 24.16
N ALA A 83 10.91 -7.29 25.12
CA ALA A 83 10.62 -7.06 26.52
C ALA A 83 10.79 -5.58 26.90
N GLY A 84 9.73 -4.96 27.40
CA GLY A 84 9.71 -3.53 27.75
C GLY A 84 9.38 -2.57 26.59
N ALA A 85 9.25 -3.07 25.36
CA ALA A 85 8.76 -2.30 24.23
C ALA A 85 7.23 -2.13 24.37
N MET A 86 6.81 -0.94 24.75
CA MET A 86 5.41 -0.58 25.02
C MET A 86 4.83 0.14 23.81
N ALA A 87 3.65 -0.27 23.38
CA ALA A 87 2.95 0.38 22.29
C ALA A 87 2.32 1.69 22.76
N PHE A 88 2.67 2.79 22.08
CA PHE A 88 2.12 4.12 22.34
C PHE A 88 1.66 4.76 21.04
N ARG A 89 0.69 5.66 21.15
CA ARG A 89 0.33 6.56 20.05
C ARG A 89 1.45 7.58 19.86
N THR A 90 1.67 8.01 18.62
CA THR A 90 2.56 9.12 18.28
C THR A 90 1.73 10.24 17.68
N ASP A 91 1.95 11.47 18.15
CA ASP A 91 1.30 12.64 17.57
C ASP A 91 1.73 12.78 16.11
N PRO A 92 0.80 12.73 15.14
CA PRO A 92 1.14 12.76 13.72
C PRO A 92 1.61 14.14 13.24
N HIS A 93 1.36 15.21 14.00
CA HIS A 93 1.82 16.56 13.64
C HIS A 93 3.26 16.78 14.11
N ASP A 94 3.54 16.51 15.38
CA ASP A 94 4.86 16.74 15.96
C ASP A 94 5.81 15.55 15.80
N ASN A 95 5.30 14.39 15.37
CA ASN A 95 6.01 13.12 15.36
C ASN A 95 6.62 12.79 16.75
N VAL A 96 5.91 13.14 17.83
CA VAL A 96 6.34 12.92 19.22
C VAL A 96 5.55 11.78 19.85
N PRO A 97 6.20 10.79 20.50
CA PRO A 97 5.50 9.76 21.26
C PRO A 97 4.62 10.37 22.36
N THR A 98 3.38 9.91 22.43
CA THR A 98 2.49 10.19 23.56
C THR A 98 2.73 9.20 24.68
N THR A 99 2.10 9.43 25.83
CA THR A 99 2.02 8.45 26.93
C THR A 99 0.74 7.61 26.90
N ASP A 100 -0.12 7.85 25.91
CA ASP A 100 -1.42 7.22 25.83
C ASP A 100 -1.32 5.86 25.15
N ALA A 101 -2.06 4.89 25.68
CA ALA A 101 -2.25 3.61 25.02
C ALA A 101 -2.97 3.81 23.68
N PRO A 102 -2.66 3.00 22.65
CA PRO A 102 -3.41 3.00 21.41
C PRO A 102 -4.87 2.62 21.67
N ASP A 103 -5.79 3.31 20.99
CA ASP A 103 -7.18 2.84 20.92
C ASP A 103 -7.23 1.64 19.96
N LEU A 104 -7.77 0.52 20.40
CA LEU A 104 -7.83 -0.72 19.63
C LEU A 104 -9.28 -1.21 19.48
N SER A 105 -10.26 -0.35 19.80
CA SER A 105 -11.68 -0.71 19.93
C SER A 105 -12.37 -1.13 18.63
N CYS A 106 -11.77 -0.82 17.48
CA CYS A 106 -12.28 -1.10 16.14
C CYS A 106 -11.77 -2.40 15.51
N ILE A 107 -10.76 -3.07 16.08
CA ILE A 107 -10.12 -4.25 15.44
C ILE A 107 -11.10 -5.40 15.21
N ASP A 108 -12.11 -5.51 16.07
CA ASP A 108 -13.16 -6.53 15.98
C ASP A 108 -14.49 -5.96 15.48
N GLN A 109 -14.52 -4.70 15.06
CA GLN A 109 -15.71 -4.08 14.50
C GLN A 109 -15.73 -4.31 13.00
N SER A 110 -16.75 -5.03 12.52
CA SER A 110 -17.11 -4.99 11.11
C SER A 110 -17.70 -3.61 10.84
N ASP A 111 -17.06 -2.81 9.99
CA ASP A 111 -17.70 -1.61 9.47
C ASP A 111 -19.02 -2.01 8.82
N ALA A 112 -20.12 -1.39 9.25
CA ALA A 112 -21.40 -1.60 8.59
C ALA A 112 -21.23 -1.18 7.12
N PRO A 113 -21.65 -2.01 6.14
CA PRO A 113 -21.53 -1.65 4.74
C PRO A 113 -22.22 -0.31 4.52
N VAL A 114 -21.45 0.68 4.07
CA VAL A 114 -21.98 2.02 3.84
C VAL A 114 -22.80 1.94 2.55
N THR A 115 -24.12 2.04 2.67
CA THR A 115 -25.04 2.01 1.51
C THR A 115 -25.12 3.34 0.77
N GLN A 116 -24.13 4.22 0.93
CA GLN A 116 -24.19 5.57 0.34
C GLN A 116 -23.72 5.54 -1.12
N THR A 117 -24.45 6.26 -1.97
CA THR A 117 -24.19 6.42 -3.41
C THR A 117 -23.56 7.76 -3.74
N THR A 118 -23.01 8.46 -2.75
CA THR A 118 -22.36 9.76 -2.95
C THR A 118 -20.99 9.55 -3.59
N THR A 119 -20.68 10.36 -4.59
CA THR A 119 -19.37 10.41 -5.22
C THR A 119 -18.71 11.74 -4.91
N ALA A 120 -17.37 11.76 -5.00
CA ALA A 120 -16.58 12.98 -4.97
C ALA A 120 -15.47 12.90 -6.02
N THR A 121 -14.84 14.03 -6.30
CA THR A 121 -13.63 14.07 -7.10
C THR A 121 -12.41 13.75 -6.23
N LEU A 122 -11.72 12.65 -6.51
CA LEU A 122 -10.45 12.33 -5.89
C LEU A 122 -9.34 13.14 -6.54
N TYR A 123 -8.53 13.84 -5.77
CA TYR A 123 -7.38 14.59 -6.29
C TYR A 123 -6.18 14.48 -5.35
N GLY A 124 -4.99 14.78 -5.87
CA GLY A 124 -3.81 14.87 -5.01
C GLY A 124 -2.51 14.90 -5.79
N ALA A 125 -1.40 14.80 -5.06
CA ALA A 125 -0.09 14.59 -5.64
C ALA A 125 0.22 13.09 -5.78
N VAL A 126 1.10 12.75 -6.71
CA VAL A 126 1.78 11.44 -6.69
C VAL A 126 3.06 11.60 -5.89
N ALA A 127 2.99 11.29 -4.59
CA ALA A 127 4.14 11.27 -3.70
C ALA A 127 5.13 10.17 -4.11
N ARG A 128 6.43 10.43 -3.93
CA ARG A 128 7.48 9.42 -4.14
C ARG A 128 7.98 8.89 -2.80
N PHE A 129 8.23 7.60 -2.74
CA PHE A 129 9.00 7.00 -1.65
C PHE A 129 10.47 6.89 -2.06
N GLY A 130 11.32 7.64 -1.36
CA GLY A 130 12.74 7.81 -1.62
C GLY A 130 13.09 8.83 -2.71
N ASP A 131 14.39 9.03 -2.93
CA ASP A 131 14.89 9.99 -3.90
C ASP A 131 14.59 9.53 -5.33
N GLY A 132 13.91 10.39 -6.09
CA GLY A 132 13.45 10.07 -7.44
C GLY A 132 13.34 11.30 -8.33
N ARG A 133 12.95 11.08 -9.59
CA ARG A 133 12.62 12.20 -10.51
C ARG A 133 11.30 12.84 -10.09
N LYS A 134 10.85 13.85 -10.84
CA LYS A 134 9.48 14.35 -10.72
C LYS A 134 8.49 13.22 -11.05
N THR A 135 7.36 13.17 -10.36
CA THR A 135 6.32 12.14 -10.55
C THR A 135 5.30 12.56 -11.62
N GLU A 136 5.78 13.02 -12.77
CA GLU A 136 4.96 13.28 -13.96
C GLU A 136 4.72 12.00 -14.78
N ASN A 137 3.61 11.93 -15.49
CA ASN A 137 3.22 10.77 -16.31
C ASN A 137 3.03 9.47 -15.50
N MET A 138 2.52 9.59 -14.27
CA MET A 138 2.10 8.44 -13.46
C MET A 138 0.61 8.23 -13.66
N LEU A 139 0.22 7.04 -14.08
CA LEU A 139 -1.19 6.67 -14.19
C LEU A 139 -1.69 6.26 -12.80
N VAL A 140 -2.65 7.02 -12.28
CA VAL A 140 -3.40 6.69 -11.07
C VAL A 140 -4.74 6.13 -11.50
N GLU A 141 -5.06 4.94 -11.00
CA GLU A 141 -6.31 4.23 -11.28
C GLU A 141 -7.00 3.87 -9.98
N VAL A 142 -8.32 3.97 -9.98
CA VAL A 142 -9.18 3.60 -8.86
C VAL A 142 -10.08 2.44 -9.29
N MET A 143 -10.16 1.42 -8.44
CA MET A 143 -11.01 0.24 -8.59
C MET A 143 -11.84 0.03 -7.33
N LEU A 144 -13.00 -0.61 -7.45
CA LEU A 144 -13.73 -1.13 -6.30
C LEU A 144 -12.97 -2.35 -5.76
N ALA A 145 -12.76 -2.42 -4.45
CA ALA A 145 -12.07 -3.57 -3.86
C ALA A 145 -12.87 -4.87 -4.05
N ASP A 146 -14.20 -4.80 -3.97
CA ASP A 146 -15.10 -5.95 -4.15
C ASP A 146 -15.05 -6.56 -5.56
N ASP A 147 -14.65 -5.77 -6.56
CA ASP A 147 -14.51 -6.20 -7.95
C ASP A 147 -13.13 -6.80 -8.24
N PHE A 148 -12.20 -6.79 -7.28
CA PHE A 148 -10.84 -7.26 -7.49
C PHE A 148 -10.76 -8.78 -7.60
N ASP A 149 -10.20 -9.26 -8.72
CA ASP A 149 -9.93 -10.68 -8.96
C ASP A 149 -8.54 -10.87 -9.58
N ALA A 150 -7.62 -11.45 -8.83
CA ALA A 150 -6.27 -11.73 -9.31
C ALA A 150 -6.19 -12.98 -10.21
N THR A 151 -7.23 -13.83 -10.20
CA THR A 151 -7.25 -15.14 -10.86
C THR A 151 -6.79 -15.11 -12.32
N PRO A 152 -7.19 -14.13 -13.16
CA PRO A 152 -6.75 -14.05 -14.57
C PRO A 152 -5.23 -13.93 -14.76
N CYS A 153 -4.53 -13.41 -13.75
CA CYS A 153 -3.07 -13.21 -13.78
C CYS A 153 -2.31 -14.25 -12.92
N GLU A 154 -3.02 -15.05 -12.13
CA GLU A 154 -2.42 -16.16 -11.40
C GLU A 154 -1.97 -17.29 -12.35
N GLY A 155 -0.84 -17.91 -12.04
CA GLY A 155 -0.29 -19.02 -12.83
C GLY A 155 0.50 -18.62 -14.09
N ILE A 156 0.57 -17.33 -14.43
CA ILE A 156 1.50 -16.85 -15.46
C ILE A 156 2.94 -17.02 -14.95
N SER A 157 3.72 -17.87 -15.61
CA SER A 157 5.07 -18.24 -15.15
C SER A 157 6.15 -17.21 -15.45
N ASP A 158 5.92 -16.34 -16.44
CA ASP A 158 6.86 -15.27 -16.79
C ASP A 158 6.56 -14.02 -15.93
N PRO A 159 7.50 -13.55 -15.08
CA PRO A 159 7.25 -12.43 -14.17
C PRO A 159 6.86 -11.13 -14.86
N THR A 160 7.39 -10.87 -16.06
CA THR A 160 7.07 -9.66 -16.83
C THR A 160 5.64 -9.75 -17.36
N ALA A 161 5.27 -10.86 -17.99
CA ALA A 161 3.91 -11.07 -18.46
C ALA A 161 2.89 -11.09 -17.31
N GLN A 162 3.26 -11.63 -16.15
CA GLN A 162 2.42 -11.62 -14.96
C GLN A 162 2.17 -10.18 -14.47
N ARG A 163 3.24 -9.39 -14.32
CA ARG A 163 3.13 -7.97 -13.95
C ARG A 163 2.29 -7.21 -14.98
N ASP A 164 2.58 -7.40 -16.26
CA ASP A 164 1.88 -6.72 -17.35
C ASP A 164 0.37 -7.06 -17.34
N CYS A 165 0.00 -8.30 -17.00
CA CYS A 165 -1.40 -8.70 -16.78
C CYS A 165 -2.06 -7.87 -15.66
N PHE A 166 -1.39 -7.72 -14.51
CA PHE A 166 -1.91 -6.97 -13.37
C PHE A 166 -2.10 -5.47 -13.65
N VAL A 167 -1.34 -4.87 -14.57
CA VAL A 167 -1.43 -3.43 -14.88
C VAL A 167 -2.23 -3.11 -16.14
N THR A 168 -2.68 -4.14 -16.88
CA THR A 168 -3.41 -3.93 -18.14
C THR A 168 -4.91 -3.76 -17.88
N GLY A 169 -5.37 -2.51 -17.87
CA GLY A 169 -6.78 -2.14 -17.87
C GLY A 169 -7.59 -2.82 -16.77
N ASP A 170 -8.73 -3.39 -17.13
CA ASP A 170 -9.73 -3.99 -16.24
C ASP A 170 -9.49 -5.49 -15.93
N THR A 171 -8.29 -6.01 -16.20
CA THR A 171 -8.02 -7.46 -16.13
C THR A 171 -8.27 -8.05 -14.75
N VAL A 172 -7.98 -7.29 -13.69
CA VAL A 172 -8.08 -7.75 -12.29
C VAL A 172 -9.12 -7.00 -11.48
N GLY A 173 -10.01 -6.26 -12.14
CA GLY A 173 -11.06 -5.47 -11.52
C GLY A 173 -11.46 -4.28 -12.38
N THR A 174 -12.69 -3.80 -12.22
CA THR A 174 -13.21 -2.67 -13.01
C THR A 174 -12.54 -1.35 -12.58
N VAL A 175 -11.83 -0.68 -13.50
CA VAL A 175 -11.31 0.67 -13.27
C VAL A 175 -12.47 1.66 -13.38
N ILE A 176 -12.86 2.23 -12.24
CA ILE A 176 -13.96 3.20 -12.18
C ILE A 176 -13.53 4.61 -12.59
N GLY A 177 -12.23 4.90 -12.52
CA GLY A 177 -11.67 6.17 -12.94
C GLY A 177 -10.15 6.12 -13.00
N SER A 178 -9.57 6.94 -13.88
CA SER A 178 -8.13 7.03 -14.04
C SER A 178 -7.69 8.43 -14.45
N SER A 179 -6.46 8.77 -14.09
CA SER A 179 -5.85 10.06 -14.41
C SER A 179 -4.34 9.92 -14.49
N THR A 180 -3.74 10.51 -15.53
CA THR A 180 -2.28 10.58 -15.65
C THR A 180 -1.81 11.87 -14.99
N SER A 181 -0.90 11.75 -14.02
CA SER A 181 -0.36 12.89 -13.30
C SER A 181 0.36 13.85 -14.25
N ALA A 182 0.10 15.14 -14.06
CA ALA A 182 0.73 16.23 -14.79
C ALA A 182 1.45 17.17 -13.84
N LEU A 183 2.45 17.90 -14.34
CA LEU A 183 3.10 18.93 -13.57
C LEU A 183 2.10 20.00 -13.08
N PRO A 184 2.20 20.46 -11.83
CA PRO A 184 1.30 21.48 -11.29
C PRO A 184 1.40 22.76 -12.12
N PRO A 185 0.30 23.51 -12.31
CA PRO A 185 0.38 24.83 -12.92
C PRO A 185 1.25 25.74 -12.04
N THR A 186 2.13 26.52 -12.66
CA THR A 186 2.94 27.50 -11.93
C THR A 186 2.03 28.43 -11.12
N PRO A 187 2.12 28.44 -9.78
CA PRO A 187 1.26 29.28 -8.97
C PRO A 187 1.59 30.76 -9.20
N SER A 188 0.61 31.63 -9.00
CA SER A 188 0.78 33.09 -9.18
C SER A 188 1.85 33.68 -8.26
N SER A 189 2.12 33.03 -7.13
CA SER A 189 3.17 33.36 -6.18
C SER A 189 3.64 32.10 -5.46
N LEU A 190 4.95 31.90 -5.37
CA LEU A 190 5.55 30.95 -4.44
C LEU A 190 6.07 31.70 -3.22
N PRO A 191 6.05 31.08 -2.02
CA PRO A 191 6.77 31.59 -0.86
C PRO A 191 8.25 31.83 -1.21
N ALA A 192 8.82 32.94 -0.72
CA ALA A 192 10.22 33.27 -0.97
C ALA A 192 11.20 32.32 -0.25
N ALA A 193 10.74 31.72 0.85
CA ALA A 193 11.41 30.71 1.63
C ALA A 193 10.36 29.73 2.17
N CYS A 194 10.81 28.53 2.55
CA CYS A 194 10.03 27.51 3.23
C CYS A 194 10.91 26.91 4.34
N GLU A 195 10.30 26.45 5.41
CA GLU A 195 10.93 25.72 6.52
C GLU A 195 10.53 24.24 6.48
N GLY A 196 9.29 23.95 6.05
CA GLY A 196 8.73 22.60 5.93
C GLY A 196 8.06 22.34 4.59
N HIS A 197 7.62 21.10 4.37
CA HIS A 197 6.92 20.71 3.15
C HIS A 197 5.51 21.33 3.07
N GLU A 198 4.89 21.52 4.22
CA GLU A 198 3.60 22.17 4.45
C GLU A 198 3.56 23.65 4.00
N ASP A 199 4.71 24.33 3.96
CA ASP A 199 4.79 25.71 3.46
C ASP A 199 4.58 25.81 1.94
N CYS A 200 4.72 24.69 1.22
CA CYS A 200 4.70 24.67 -0.23
C CYS A 200 3.31 24.27 -0.76
N PRO A 201 2.86 24.86 -1.89
CA PRO A 201 1.64 24.41 -2.55
C PRO A 201 1.71 22.93 -2.95
N ILE A 202 0.56 22.27 -3.07
CA ILE A 202 0.49 20.89 -3.58
C ILE A 202 1.26 20.74 -4.90
N GLY A 203 2.07 19.68 -5.01
CA GLY A 203 2.97 19.48 -6.16
C GLY A 203 4.38 20.03 -5.96
N TYR A 204 4.60 20.85 -4.92
CA TYR A 204 5.89 21.42 -4.58
C TYR A 204 6.45 20.79 -3.30
N GLN A 205 7.78 20.76 -3.19
CA GLN A 205 8.51 20.32 -2.00
C GLN A 205 9.45 21.43 -1.57
N CYS A 206 9.58 21.63 -0.26
CA CYS A 206 10.62 22.49 0.28
C CYS A 206 11.98 21.80 0.12
N THR A 207 12.85 22.38 -0.70
CA THR A 207 14.17 21.80 -1.01
C THR A 207 15.26 22.79 -0.69
N GLU A 208 16.37 22.29 -0.16
CA GLU A 208 17.58 23.08 0.07
C GLU A 208 18.16 23.53 -1.28
N LYS A 209 18.18 24.85 -1.51
CA LYS A 209 18.77 25.47 -2.69
C LYS A 209 20.22 25.88 -2.45
N SER A 210 20.53 26.25 -1.20
CA SER A 210 21.89 26.48 -0.69
C SER A 210 21.92 26.22 0.82
N SER A 211 23.10 26.23 1.43
CA SER A 211 23.32 25.94 2.87
C SER A 211 22.52 26.81 3.85
N VAL A 212 21.82 27.84 3.38
CA VAL A 212 21.00 28.76 4.18
C VAL A 212 19.69 29.17 3.48
N GLU A 213 19.37 28.63 2.30
CA GLU A 213 18.18 29.02 1.53
C GLU A 213 17.41 27.79 1.10
N PHE A 214 16.17 27.71 1.53
CA PHE A 214 15.20 26.71 1.12
C PHE A 214 14.16 27.36 0.20
N ALA A 215 13.72 26.63 -0.81
CA ALA A 215 12.72 27.10 -1.74
C ALA A 215 11.77 25.98 -2.12
N CYS A 216 10.50 26.34 -2.34
CA CYS A 216 9.51 25.45 -2.91
C CYS A 216 9.89 25.14 -4.37
N THR A 217 10.25 23.90 -4.64
CA THR A 217 10.52 23.41 -5.99
C THR A 217 9.46 22.42 -6.40
N GLU A 218 9.07 22.48 -7.68
CA GLU A 218 8.12 21.54 -8.25
C GLU A 218 8.71 20.13 -8.27
N GLN A 219 8.06 19.19 -7.59
CA GLN A 219 8.54 17.81 -7.44
C GLN A 219 7.49 16.76 -7.78
N PHE A 220 6.20 17.04 -7.54
CA PHE A 220 5.15 16.02 -7.63
C PHE A 220 4.14 16.35 -8.72
N GLY A 221 3.82 15.35 -9.56
CA GLY A 221 2.71 15.47 -10.49
C GLY A 221 1.38 15.42 -9.75
N LEU A 222 0.41 16.20 -10.21
CA LEU A 222 -0.95 16.25 -9.70
C LEU A 222 -1.88 15.43 -10.58
N TYR A 223 -2.90 14.83 -9.97
CA TYR A 223 -3.93 14.07 -10.65
C TYR A 223 -5.31 14.41 -10.10
N GLU A 224 -6.35 14.12 -10.88
CA GLU A 224 -7.76 14.33 -10.54
C GLU A 224 -8.62 13.27 -11.24
N ILE A 225 -9.52 12.63 -10.48
CA ILE A 225 -10.41 11.55 -10.91
C ILE A 225 -11.82 11.87 -10.40
N ALA A 226 -12.75 12.11 -11.32
CA ALA A 226 -14.14 12.42 -10.99
C ALA A 226 -14.93 11.17 -10.56
N ASP A 227 -16.07 11.41 -9.92
CA ASP A 227 -17.11 10.41 -9.63
C ASP A 227 -16.62 9.17 -8.83
N VAL A 228 -15.64 9.36 -7.94
CA VAL A 228 -15.15 8.28 -7.06
C VAL A 228 -16.14 8.08 -5.92
N PRO A 229 -16.64 6.86 -5.68
CA PRO A 229 -17.62 6.60 -4.64
C PRO A 229 -17.00 6.75 -3.24
N LEU A 230 -17.80 7.30 -2.33
CA LEU A 230 -17.48 7.46 -0.91
C LEU A 230 -18.03 6.29 -0.09
N GLY A 231 -17.43 6.02 1.06
CA GLY A 231 -17.87 5.02 2.04
C GLY A 231 -17.62 3.56 1.61
N VAL A 232 -17.08 3.32 0.42
CA VAL A 232 -16.79 1.98 -0.08
C VAL A 232 -15.28 1.71 -0.09
N PRO A 233 -14.85 0.45 0.13
CA PRO A 233 -13.44 0.08 -0.01
C PRO A 233 -12.97 0.17 -1.47
N LEU A 234 -11.88 0.91 -1.68
CA LEU A 234 -11.24 1.11 -2.96
C LEU A 234 -9.85 0.47 -2.98
N ILE A 235 -9.41 0.14 -4.19
CA ILE A 235 -8.00 -0.12 -4.50
C ILE A 235 -7.49 1.03 -5.36
N ILE A 236 -6.38 1.63 -4.95
CA ILE A 236 -5.69 2.67 -5.74
C ILE A 236 -4.39 2.09 -6.27
N ARG A 237 -4.26 2.07 -7.60
CA ARG A 237 -3.07 1.63 -8.32
C ARG A 237 -2.33 2.84 -8.88
N THR A 238 -1.02 2.89 -8.70
CA THR A 238 -0.16 3.92 -9.33
C THR A 238 0.91 3.24 -10.16
N THR A 239 0.94 3.53 -11.46
CA THR A 239 1.91 2.95 -12.41
C THR A 239 2.66 4.04 -13.16
N ALA A 240 3.91 3.77 -13.54
CA ALA A 240 4.67 4.68 -14.39
C ALA A 240 4.41 4.40 -15.88
N GLN A 241 3.85 5.36 -16.64
CA GLN A 241 3.49 5.12 -18.04
C GLN A 241 4.66 5.18 -19.03
N SER A 242 5.80 5.74 -18.62
CA SER A 242 6.97 5.84 -19.48
C SER A 242 7.95 4.70 -19.20
N ASN A 243 8.66 4.24 -20.24
CA ASN A 243 9.74 3.27 -20.15
C ASN A 243 10.94 3.76 -19.30
N GLN A 244 10.78 4.83 -18.53
CA GLN A 244 11.72 5.23 -17.51
C GLN A 244 11.63 4.20 -16.38
N THR A 245 12.51 3.20 -16.45
CA THR A 245 12.71 2.08 -15.53
C THR A 245 13.11 2.50 -14.09
N ARG A 246 12.58 3.60 -13.58
CA ARG A 246 13.03 4.27 -12.35
C ARG A 246 11.97 4.28 -11.26
N TRP A 247 10.83 3.68 -11.51
CA TRP A 247 9.69 3.64 -10.62
C TRP A 247 9.16 2.22 -10.54
N HIS A 248 8.73 1.84 -9.35
CA HIS A 248 8.03 0.59 -9.10
C HIS A 248 6.58 0.90 -8.78
N ASP A 249 5.68 0.11 -9.35
CA ASP A 249 4.24 0.29 -9.22
C ASP A 249 3.81 0.12 -7.77
N THR A 250 2.71 0.77 -7.40
CA THR A 250 2.12 0.61 -6.07
C THR A 250 0.65 0.25 -6.14
N TRP A 251 0.23 -0.50 -5.14
CA TRP A 251 -1.14 -0.93 -4.95
C TRP A 251 -1.54 -0.63 -3.51
N VAL A 252 -2.62 0.10 -3.33
CA VAL A 252 -3.13 0.44 -2.01
C VAL A 252 -4.49 -0.19 -1.81
N PHE A 253 -4.60 -1.04 -0.79
CA PHE A 253 -5.86 -1.71 -0.45
C PHE A 253 -6.64 -0.94 0.61
N ASN A 254 -7.96 -1.16 0.61
CA ASN A 254 -8.89 -0.70 1.61
C ASN A 254 -8.81 0.82 1.84
N VAL A 255 -8.68 1.58 0.75
CA VAL A 255 -8.82 3.04 0.80
C VAL A 255 -10.31 3.35 0.89
N ILE A 256 -10.74 4.01 1.96
CA ILE A 256 -12.13 4.45 2.11
C ILE A 256 -12.14 5.97 2.16
N LEU A 257 -12.77 6.60 1.18
CA LEU A 257 -13.01 8.05 1.16
C LEU A 257 -14.31 8.34 1.90
N TYR A 258 -14.36 9.37 2.74
CA TYR A 258 -15.56 9.68 3.51
C TYR A 258 -16.14 11.06 3.19
N GLU A 259 -17.45 11.21 3.43
CA GLU A 259 -18.20 12.44 3.16
C GLU A 259 -17.68 13.67 3.91
N ASP A 260 -17.17 13.50 5.14
CA ASP A 260 -16.61 14.58 5.94
C ASP A 260 -15.19 15.01 5.50
N GLN A 261 -14.58 14.29 4.56
CA GLN A 261 -13.31 14.66 3.93
C GLN A 261 -13.51 15.47 2.64
N VAL A 262 -14.76 15.59 2.18
CA VAL A 262 -15.10 16.33 0.97
C VAL A 262 -14.99 17.82 1.26
N ASP A 263 -14.15 18.52 0.49
CA ASP A 263 -14.00 19.96 0.57
C ASP A 263 -15.22 20.71 -0.03
N ASP A 264 -15.24 22.04 0.10
CA ASP A 264 -16.34 22.87 -0.43
C ASP A 264 -16.50 22.77 -1.96
N ASP A 265 -15.48 22.27 -2.68
CA ASP A 265 -15.50 22.06 -4.13
C ASP A 265 -15.98 20.64 -4.52
N GLY A 266 -16.38 19.81 -3.56
CA GLY A 266 -16.82 18.44 -3.82
C GLY A 266 -15.67 17.46 -4.07
N ARG A 267 -14.46 17.75 -3.55
CA ARG A 267 -13.26 16.95 -3.78
C ARG A 267 -12.70 16.35 -2.49
N VAL A 268 -12.05 15.20 -2.61
CA VAL A 268 -11.33 14.54 -1.51
C VAL A 268 -9.86 14.45 -1.88
N GLN A 269 -8.98 14.96 -1.01
CA GLN A 269 -7.54 14.87 -1.21
C GLN A 269 -7.02 13.48 -0.82
N TYR A 270 -6.22 12.88 -1.70
CA TYR A 270 -5.47 11.65 -1.44
C TYR A 270 -4.15 11.70 -2.22
N ASP A 271 -3.03 11.58 -1.52
CA ASP A 271 -1.74 11.49 -2.20
C ASP A 271 -1.44 10.04 -2.57
N ALA A 272 -1.47 9.77 -3.88
CA ALA A 272 -1.02 8.51 -4.44
C ALA A 272 0.48 8.34 -4.18
N THR A 273 0.99 7.12 -4.14
CA THR A 273 2.40 6.85 -3.82
C THR A 273 3.05 6.08 -4.94
N ILE A 274 4.32 6.37 -5.25
CA ILE A 274 5.14 5.54 -6.15
C ILE A 274 6.53 5.34 -5.55
N VAL A 275 7.18 4.20 -5.80
CA VAL A 275 8.48 3.90 -5.20
C VAL A 275 9.59 4.16 -6.20
N SER A 276 10.61 4.92 -5.81
CA SER A 276 11.77 5.11 -6.67
C SER A 276 12.61 3.82 -6.75
N ASP A 277 13.21 3.56 -7.90
CA ASP A 277 14.11 2.41 -8.09
C ASP A 277 15.30 2.45 -7.13
N GLY A 278 15.79 3.66 -6.80
CA GLY A 278 16.82 3.85 -5.79
C GLY A 278 16.40 3.30 -4.43
N GLN A 279 15.18 3.60 -3.97
CA GLN A 279 14.67 3.11 -2.70
C GLN A 279 14.35 1.61 -2.72
N TRP A 280 13.83 1.12 -3.85
CA TRP A 280 13.57 -0.30 -4.08
C TRP A 280 14.84 -1.15 -3.95
N LEU A 281 15.96 -0.62 -4.43
CA LEU A 281 17.28 -1.28 -4.31
C LEU A 281 17.93 -1.02 -2.95
N LEU A 282 17.80 0.18 -2.38
CA LEU A 282 18.48 0.55 -1.14
C LEU A 282 17.91 -0.22 0.07
N THR A 283 16.58 -0.30 0.20
CA THR A 283 15.93 -0.87 1.39
C THR A 283 16.36 -2.31 1.68
N PRO A 284 16.31 -3.25 0.70
CA PRO A 284 16.76 -4.62 0.92
C PRO A 284 18.27 -4.72 1.21
N ASN A 285 19.08 -3.93 0.49
CA ASN A 285 20.54 -3.94 0.67
C ASN A 285 20.95 -3.50 2.07
N THR A 286 20.30 -2.49 2.63
CA THR A 286 20.57 -2.00 4.00
C THR A 286 20.37 -3.08 5.05
N VAL A 287 19.46 -4.03 4.83
CA VAL A 287 19.15 -5.11 5.79
C VAL A 287 19.80 -6.45 5.43
N GLY A 288 20.79 -6.44 4.54
CA GLY A 288 21.58 -7.61 4.18
C GLY A 288 20.97 -8.50 3.09
N LEU A 289 19.87 -8.09 2.45
CA LEU A 289 19.37 -8.75 1.23
C LEU A 289 20.13 -8.23 0.02
N SER A 290 21.40 -8.65 -0.11
CA SER A 290 22.33 -8.17 -1.15
C SER A 290 21.89 -8.49 -2.58
N ALA A 291 21.02 -9.49 -2.76
CA ALA A 291 20.42 -9.82 -4.05
C ALA A 291 19.22 -8.92 -4.40
N GLY A 292 18.77 -8.07 -3.48
CA GLY A 292 17.54 -7.29 -3.64
C GLY A 292 16.27 -8.12 -3.40
N VAL A 293 15.16 -7.62 -3.96
CA VAL A 293 13.90 -8.38 -4.10
C VAL A 293 14.02 -9.28 -5.32
N THR A 294 13.67 -10.55 -5.19
CA THR A 294 13.70 -11.52 -6.29
C THR A 294 12.79 -11.05 -7.43
N ASP A 295 13.20 -11.21 -8.69
CA ASP A 295 12.35 -10.84 -9.83
C ASP A 295 11.02 -11.62 -9.79
N GLY A 296 9.92 -10.90 -9.90
CA GLY A 296 8.57 -11.44 -9.76
C GLY A 296 8.08 -11.50 -8.32
N HIS A 297 8.90 -11.24 -7.30
CA HIS A 297 8.43 -11.07 -5.93
C HIS A 297 7.97 -9.63 -5.67
N GLY A 298 7.11 -9.47 -4.66
CA GLY A 298 6.59 -8.17 -4.23
C GLY A 298 7.15 -7.74 -2.88
N VAL A 299 6.73 -6.54 -2.48
CA VAL A 299 6.97 -5.98 -1.15
C VAL A 299 5.63 -5.57 -0.55
N ILE A 300 5.46 -5.77 0.75
CA ILE A 300 4.39 -5.12 1.53
C ILE A 300 5.03 -4.03 2.38
N GLY A 301 4.49 -2.82 2.36
CA GLY A 301 4.92 -1.72 3.21
C GLY A 301 3.73 -1.03 3.84
N GLY A 302 3.92 -0.44 5.02
CA GLY A 302 2.79 0.17 5.69
C GLY A 302 3.12 0.95 6.94
N ARG A 303 2.06 1.50 7.52
CA ARG A 303 2.06 2.10 8.85
C ARG A 303 1.02 1.40 9.71
N VAL A 304 1.43 0.99 10.90
CA VAL A 304 0.50 0.55 11.95
C VAL A 304 -0.07 1.79 12.63
N ARG A 305 -1.40 1.84 12.73
CA ARG A 305 -2.13 2.95 13.34
C ARG A 305 -3.16 2.42 14.32
N ASP A 306 -3.59 3.27 15.23
CA ASP A 306 -4.65 2.94 16.17
C ASP A 306 -6.05 3.08 15.55
N CYS A 307 -7.02 2.58 16.29
CA CYS A 307 -8.42 2.82 16.02
C CYS A 307 -8.72 4.29 16.28
N ARG A 308 -9.50 4.86 15.38
CA ARG A 308 -9.85 6.28 15.45
C ARG A 308 -10.78 6.54 16.61
N GLY A 309 -10.66 7.74 17.18
CA GLY A 309 -11.77 8.37 17.90
C GLY A 309 -12.85 8.90 16.94
N THR A 310 -13.82 9.65 17.47
CA THR A 310 -14.88 10.30 16.67
C THR A 310 -14.37 11.22 15.58
N ASP A 311 -13.15 11.75 15.76
CA ASP A 311 -12.56 12.79 14.91
C ASP A 311 -11.77 12.21 13.73
N ARG A 312 -11.78 10.88 13.55
CA ARG A 312 -11.18 10.15 12.43
C ARG A 312 -9.66 10.26 12.28
N ASP A 313 -8.99 10.98 13.17
CA ASP A 313 -7.54 10.95 13.27
C ASP A 313 -7.05 9.60 13.80
N SER A 314 -6.29 8.89 12.97
CA SER A 314 -5.59 7.65 13.35
C SER A 314 -4.13 7.93 13.62
N TRP A 315 -3.65 7.55 14.79
CA TRP A 315 -2.32 7.85 15.30
C TRP A 315 -1.39 6.67 15.01
N PRO A 316 -0.16 6.90 14.51
CA PRO A 316 0.82 5.84 14.39
C PRO A 316 1.09 5.15 15.73
N ILE A 317 1.23 3.82 15.71
CA ILE A 317 1.58 3.01 16.88
C ILE A 317 3.04 2.59 16.81
N SER A 318 3.80 2.94 17.85
CA SER A 318 5.18 2.48 18.03
C SER A 318 5.26 1.08 18.63
N GLU A 319 6.42 0.44 18.48
CA GLU A 319 6.77 -0.80 19.17
C GLU A 319 5.84 -2.00 18.84
N VAL A 320 5.35 -2.06 17.60
CA VAL A 320 4.54 -3.16 17.07
C VAL A 320 5.40 -4.13 16.26
N THR A 321 5.25 -5.43 16.52
CA THR A 321 5.82 -6.50 15.67
C THR A 321 4.82 -6.91 14.59
N ILE A 322 5.33 -7.42 13.47
CA ILE A 322 4.53 -7.74 12.28
C ILE A 322 4.81 -9.18 11.84
N GLY A 323 3.75 -9.92 11.54
CA GLY A 323 3.82 -11.26 10.95
C GLY A 323 2.98 -11.37 9.68
N LEU A 324 3.34 -12.31 8.81
CA LEU A 324 2.64 -12.62 7.56
C LEU A 324 2.36 -14.12 7.50
N ALA A 325 1.19 -14.51 6.98
CA ALA A 325 0.81 -15.91 6.78
C ALA A 325 1.74 -16.62 5.79
N ALA A 326 2.04 -15.97 4.66
CA ALA A 326 3.16 -16.32 3.80
C ALA A 326 4.35 -15.41 4.14
N PRO A 327 5.42 -15.94 4.76
CA PRO A 327 6.51 -15.13 5.28
C PRO A 327 7.26 -14.38 4.18
N ALA A 328 7.64 -13.15 4.51
CA ALA A 328 8.70 -12.44 3.80
C ALA A 328 10.07 -13.07 4.08
N VAL A 329 11.02 -12.90 3.16
CA VAL A 329 12.43 -13.24 3.46
C VAL A 329 12.96 -12.35 4.58
N LYS A 330 12.53 -11.08 4.63
CA LYS A 330 12.90 -10.16 5.71
C LYS A 330 11.78 -9.16 6.00
N THR A 331 11.41 -9.04 7.27
CA THR A 331 10.65 -7.89 7.78
C THR A 331 11.62 -6.86 8.36
N VAL A 332 11.40 -5.59 8.04
CA VAL A 332 12.25 -4.47 8.42
C VAL A 332 11.43 -3.35 9.03
N PHE A 333 12.07 -2.59 9.90
CA PHE A 333 11.49 -1.45 10.58
C PHE A 333 12.39 -0.22 10.41
N PHE A 334 11.78 0.95 10.29
CA PHE A 334 12.48 2.16 9.87
C PHE A 334 12.97 3.03 11.03
N ASN A 335 13.89 3.95 10.75
CA ASN A 335 14.31 5.01 11.67
C ASN A 335 13.18 6.04 11.92
N ASN A 336 13.35 6.93 12.90
CA ASN A 336 12.33 7.94 13.26
C ASN A 336 12.24 9.14 12.29
N LEU A 337 12.90 9.09 11.14
CA LEU A 337 12.96 10.22 10.21
C LEU A 337 11.91 10.03 9.11
N GLU A 338 10.96 10.97 9.02
CA GLU A 338 9.89 10.94 8.02
C GLU A 338 10.46 11.08 6.61
N ASP A 339 11.40 12.02 6.43
CA ASP A 339 11.96 12.42 5.12
C ASP A 339 13.19 11.60 4.68
N ASP A 340 13.87 10.92 5.62
CA ASP A 340 15.05 10.09 5.35
C ASP A 340 14.84 8.68 5.91
N THR A 341 13.89 7.97 5.30
CA THR A 341 13.40 6.70 5.84
C THR A 341 14.34 5.55 5.49
N VAL A 342 15.19 5.16 6.45
CA VAL A 342 16.15 4.07 6.30
C VAL A 342 15.81 2.94 7.29
N PRO A 343 15.77 1.67 6.86
CA PRO A 343 15.54 0.56 7.77
C PRO A 343 16.72 0.41 8.74
N LEU A 344 16.42 0.05 9.99
CA LEU A 344 17.40 -0.24 11.02
C LEU A 344 17.53 -1.75 11.19
N ILE A 345 18.73 -2.29 10.96
CA ILE A 345 19.00 -3.75 10.89
C ILE A 345 18.59 -4.47 12.18
N ASP A 346 18.86 -3.86 13.32
CA ASP A 346 18.67 -4.46 14.64
C ASP A 346 17.33 -4.06 15.29
N ARG A 347 16.46 -3.38 14.54
CA ARG A 347 15.13 -3.00 15.04
C ARG A 347 14.16 -4.15 14.80
N GLU A 348 13.41 -4.52 15.84
CA GLU A 348 12.51 -5.68 15.84
C GLU A 348 11.02 -5.29 15.82
N SER A 349 10.71 -3.99 15.92
CA SER A 349 9.35 -3.45 16.07
C SER A 349 9.22 -2.10 15.35
N THR A 350 7.98 -1.64 15.10
CA THR A 350 7.74 -0.33 14.47
C THR A 350 8.32 0.82 15.27
N ASN A 351 8.72 1.88 14.57
CA ASN A 351 9.18 3.13 15.14
C ASN A 351 8.01 4.03 15.56
N ILE A 352 8.31 5.26 15.97
CA ILE A 352 7.27 6.25 16.34
C ILE A 352 6.33 6.57 15.16
N LEU A 353 6.77 6.35 13.91
CA LEU A 353 5.94 6.54 12.72
C LEU A 353 5.11 5.29 12.34
N GLY A 354 5.17 4.22 13.15
CA GLY A 354 4.47 2.96 12.89
C GLY A 354 4.95 2.21 11.64
N ARG A 355 6.10 2.58 11.05
CA ARG A 355 6.51 2.13 9.71
C ARG A 355 7.18 0.75 9.73
N PHE A 356 6.82 -0.07 8.75
CA PHE A 356 7.45 -1.35 8.48
C PHE A 356 7.47 -1.66 6.98
N ALA A 357 8.30 -2.62 6.58
CA ALA A 357 8.19 -3.28 5.28
C ALA A 357 8.52 -4.77 5.41
N ALA A 358 7.85 -5.59 4.62
CA ALA A 358 8.07 -7.02 4.48
C ALA A 358 8.53 -7.27 3.04
N LEU A 359 9.79 -7.72 2.91
CA LEU A 359 10.55 -7.72 1.68
C LEU A 359 10.61 -9.12 1.06
N ASP A 360 10.62 -9.15 -0.27
CA ASP A 360 10.85 -10.35 -1.07
C ASP A 360 9.82 -11.45 -0.77
N ILE A 361 8.56 -11.15 -1.08
CA ILE A 361 7.42 -12.03 -0.85
C ILE A 361 6.92 -12.58 -2.19
N ALA A 362 6.67 -13.88 -2.27
CA ALA A 362 6.06 -14.47 -3.46
C ALA A 362 4.66 -13.86 -3.74
N PRO A 363 4.28 -13.63 -5.01
CA PRO A 363 2.96 -13.10 -5.33
C PRO A 363 1.81 -13.98 -4.85
N GLY A 364 0.68 -13.36 -4.58
CA GLY A 364 -0.54 -14.04 -4.16
C GLY A 364 -1.21 -13.42 -2.94
N TRP A 365 -2.36 -13.98 -2.57
CA TRP A 365 -3.05 -13.62 -1.34
C TRP A 365 -2.19 -13.93 -0.10
N ASN A 366 -2.18 -12.97 0.82
CA ASN A 366 -1.49 -13.07 2.08
C ASN A 366 -2.37 -12.46 3.17
N ARG A 367 -2.06 -12.75 4.43
CA ARG A 367 -2.66 -12.08 5.58
C ARG A 367 -1.54 -11.54 6.43
N ILE A 368 -1.69 -10.32 6.87
CA ILE A 368 -0.71 -9.63 7.68
C ILE A 368 -1.36 -9.21 9.00
N ALA A 369 -0.63 -9.37 10.10
CA ALA A 369 -1.12 -9.09 11.45
C ALA A 369 -0.03 -8.44 12.29
N GLY A 370 -0.43 -7.63 13.27
CA GLY A 370 0.48 -6.99 14.21
C GLY A 370 0.21 -7.37 15.67
N ALA A 371 1.24 -7.29 16.50
CA ALA A 371 1.14 -7.42 17.95
C ALA A 371 1.87 -6.26 18.65
N GLY A 372 1.26 -5.73 19.71
CA GLY A 372 1.80 -4.64 20.51
C GLY A 372 1.59 -4.89 22.00
N ARG A 373 2.40 -4.26 22.84
CA ARG A 373 2.27 -4.39 24.31
C ARG A 373 1.53 -3.20 24.89
N VAL A 374 0.35 -3.44 25.47
CA VAL A 374 -0.47 -2.42 26.14
C VAL A 374 -0.56 -2.79 27.63
N GLY A 375 0.06 -1.99 28.48
CA GLY A 375 0.26 -2.36 29.89
C GLY A 375 1.12 -3.63 30.04
N ALA A 376 0.60 -4.63 30.75
CA ALA A 376 1.29 -5.91 30.94
C ALA A 376 0.99 -6.94 29.84
N GLU A 377 0.03 -6.65 28.96
CA GLU A 377 -0.52 -7.61 28.01
C GLU A 377 0.04 -7.38 26.60
N VAL A 378 0.26 -8.47 25.86
CA VAL A 378 0.51 -8.42 24.42
C VAL A 378 -0.83 -8.63 23.74
N VAL A 379 -1.25 -7.64 22.96
CA VAL A 379 -2.54 -7.62 22.27
C VAL A 379 -2.33 -7.62 20.76
N SER A 380 -3.32 -8.11 20.03
CA SER A 380 -3.36 -7.87 18.58
C SER A 380 -3.60 -6.39 18.33
N VAL A 381 -2.91 -5.82 17.34
CA VAL A 381 -3.19 -4.46 16.83
C VAL A 381 -3.88 -4.48 15.47
N GLY A 382 -4.47 -5.62 15.11
CA GLY A 382 -5.25 -5.80 13.90
C GLY A 382 -4.60 -6.74 12.89
N SER A 383 -5.38 -7.06 11.86
CA SER A 383 -4.94 -7.85 10.71
C SER A 383 -5.71 -7.45 9.46
N VAL A 384 -5.14 -7.67 8.29
CA VAL A 384 -5.80 -7.39 7.01
C VAL A 384 -5.38 -8.41 5.95
N PRO A 385 -6.31 -8.91 5.11
CA PRO A 385 -5.96 -9.65 3.91
C PRO A 385 -5.41 -8.71 2.84
N VAL A 386 -4.37 -9.14 2.15
CA VAL A 386 -3.65 -8.31 1.15
C VAL A 386 -3.20 -9.18 0.01
N TYR A 387 -3.14 -8.63 -1.20
CA TYR A 387 -2.56 -9.32 -2.34
C TYR A 387 -1.14 -8.81 -2.59
N VAL A 388 -0.16 -9.70 -2.72
CA VAL A 388 1.21 -9.35 -3.06
C VAL A 388 1.37 -9.35 -4.58
N PHE A 389 1.68 -8.20 -5.15
CA PHE A 389 1.88 -8.03 -6.59
C PHE A 389 3.33 -8.28 -7.00
N PRO A 390 3.58 -8.92 -8.15
CA PRO A 390 4.93 -9.12 -8.65
C PRO A 390 5.58 -7.78 -8.98
N ASN A 391 6.83 -7.58 -8.51
CA ASN A 391 7.63 -6.39 -8.78
C ASN A 391 6.94 -5.07 -8.41
N ALA A 392 6.10 -5.08 -7.36
CA ALA A 392 5.36 -3.90 -6.91
C ALA A 392 5.35 -3.78 -5.38
N LEU A 393 5.09 -2.57 -4.89
CA LEU A 393 4.83 -2.31 -3.47
C LEU A 393 3.32 -2.35 -3.21
N THR A 394 2.90 -3.27 -2.35
CA THR A 394 1.56 -3.26 -1.76
C THR A 394 1.59 -2.42 -0.48
N ILE A 395 0.85 -1.32 -0.46
CA ILE A 395 0.77 -0.42 0.68
C ILE A 395 -0.46 -0.72 1.51
N VAL A 396 -0.23 -0.94 2.80
CA VAL A 396 -1.26 -1.30 3.75
C VAL A 396 -1.25 -0.33 4.93
N SER A 397 -2.42 -0.04 5.46
CA SER A 397 -2.57 0.55 6.78
C SER A 397 -3.71 -0.17 7.46
N TRP A 398 -3.48 -0.63 8.68
CA TRP A 398 -4.53 -1.24 9.50
C TRP A 398 -4.59 -0.55 10.87
N PRO A 399 -5.78 -0.47 11.49
CA PRO A 399 -7.03 -1.17 11.13
C PRO A 399 -7.76 -0.70 9.86
N GLY A 400 -7.35 0.38 9.19
CA GLY A 400 -7.73 0.67 7.80
C GLY A 400 -7.13 1.97 7.30
N ARG A 401 -6.82 2.07 5.99
CA ARG A 401 -6.29 3.31 5.41
C ARG A 401 -7.42 4.32 5.20
N LEU A 402 -7.55 5.27 6.12
CA LEU A 402 -8.09 6.58 5.73
C LEU A 402 -7.09 7.25 4.79
N PRO A 403 -7.55 8.03 3.80
CA PRO A 403 -6.74 9.04 3.16
C PRO A 403 -5.95 9.78 4.21
N TYR A 404 -4.68 10.00 3.91
CA TYR A 404 -3.82 10.82 4.73
C TYR A 404 -4.53 12.15 5.01
N TRP A 405 -5.05 12.31 6.24
CA TRP A 405 -5.61 13.58 6.67
C TRP A 405 -4.45 14.57 6.73
N ARG A 406 -4.70 15.75 6.15
CA ARG A 406 -3.79 16.87 5.92
C ARG A 406 -2.63 16.91 6.94
N GLN A 407 -1.40 16.76 6.46
CA GLN A 407 -0.29 17.49 7.06
C GLN A 407 -0.62 18.97 6.85
N HIS A 408 -1.21 19.58 7.88
CA HIS A 408 -1.49 20.99 7.93
C HIS A 408 -0.22 21.79 8.15
#